data_AF-A0A9P5PGH0-F1
#
_entry.id   AF-A0A9P5PGH0-F1
#
_cell.length_a   1.000
_cell.length_b   1.000
_cell.length_c   1.000
_cell.angle_alpha   90.00
_cell.angle_beta   90.00
_cell.angle_gamma   90.00
#
_symmetry.space_group_name_H-M   'P 1'
#
loop_
_entity.id
_entity.type
_entity.pdbx_description
1 polymer ?
#
loop_
_entity_poly.entity_id
_entity_poly.type
_entity_poly.pdbx_seq_one_letter_code
_entity_poly.pdbx_strand_id
1 'polypeptide(L)'
;MVSEDIASLDREWPMAEFPEWIQKFYNVFRPTVTWDTQWFDCIKLYLKFEHKLGYEESCGKIPLALRPPQIAAWFKNRWNPQRMMKVWTPEIGSRWHEEWWTYWRSIQPQGRVQKNKLVRPESLDWNSLRDKGGVDGFLLIMLTLLWWGHDTHSGKLRDEHPANFEDWRLAVADVWYVLDSIIAHGVKKSKGKVKRKYIEIEAAEDNVGSAPGRSTRRRRSAQGSRGQE
;
A
#
# COMPACT_ATOMS: atom_id res chain seq x y z
N MET A 1 -10.86 -5.01 -26.33
CA MET A 1 -10.64 -3.89 -25.38
C MET A 1 -9.75 -4.30 -24.22
N VAL A 2 -10.12 -5.29 -23.38
CA VAL A 2 -9.31 -5.79 -22.24
C VAL A 2 -7.82 -6.04 -22.57
N SER A 3 -7.54 -6.68 -23.70
CA SER A 3 -6.16 -6.99 -24.12
C SER A 3 -5.36 -5.75 -24.54
N GLU A 4 -6.02 -4.67 -24.95
CA GLU A 4 -5.37 -3.47 -25.46
C GLU A 4 -4.89 -2.57 -24.34
N ASP A 5 -5.67 -2.39 -23.27
CA ASP A 5 -5.28 -1.60 -22.09
C ASP A 5 -4.07 -2.22 -21.38
N ILE A 6 -4.08 -3.55 -21.21
CA ILE A 6 -2.97 -4.29 -20.64
C ILE A 6 -1.72 -4.16 -21.53
N ALA A 7 -1.85 -4.36 -22.85
CA ALA A 7 -0.74 -4.21 -23.77
C ALA A 7 -0.21 -2.77 -23.82
N SER A 8 -1.11 -1.78 -23.68
CA SER A 8 -0.75 -0.37 -23.58
C SER A 8 0.07 -0.09 -22.32
N LEU A 9 -0.36 -0.61 -21.17
CA LEU A 9 0.40 -0.53 -19.93
C LEU A 9 1.78 -1.16 -20.07
N ASP A 10 1.86 -2.40 -20.57
CA ASP A 10 3.13 -3.12 -20.69
C ASP A 10 4.10 -2.48 -21.68
N ARG A 11 3.60 -1.79 -22.72
CA ARG A 11 4.44 -1.02 -23.66
C ARG A 11 5.03 0.23 -23.03
N GLU A 12 4.24 0.96 -22.23
CA GLU A 12 4.68 2.18 -21.57
C GLU A 12 5.55 1.88 -20.34
N TRP A 13 5.27 0.77 -19.66
CA TRP A 13 5.85 0.37 -18.39
C TRP A 13 6.37 -1.08 -18.47
N PRO A 14 7.47 -1.32 -19.21
CA PRO A 14 8.00 -2.66 -19.40
C PRO A 14 8.48 -3.24 -18.06
N MET A 15 7.85 -4.33 -17.62
CA MET A 15 8.08 -4.96 -16.32
C MET A 15 9.56 -5.31 -16.05
N ALA A 16 10.32 -5.64 -17.11
CA ALA A 16 11.75 -5.97 -17.01
C ALA A 16 12.62 -4.81 -16.50
N GLU A 17 12.15 -3.56 -16.61
CA GLU A 17 12.86 -2.37 -16.12
C GLU A 17 12.58 -2.05 -14.65
N PHE A 18 11.59 -2.72 -14.04
CA PHE A 18 11.20 -2.50 -12.66
C PHE A 18 12.10 -3.25 -11.68
N PRO A 19 12.37 -2.68 -10.50
CA PRO A 19 12.93 -3.47 -9.41
C PRO A 19 11.93 -4.54 -8.95
N GLU A 20 12.45 -5.62 -8.37
CA GLU A 20 11.68 -6.81 -7.99
C GLU A 20 10.43 -6.47 -7.15
N TRP A 21 10.55 -5.51 -6.22
CA TRP A 21 9.43 -5.11 -5.38
C TRP A 21 8.28 -4.48 -6.20
N ILE A 22 8.58 -3.58 -7.15
CA ILE A 22 7.56 -3.01 -8.05
C ILE A 22 6.96 -4.12 -8.92
N GLN A 23 7.77 -5.03 -9.46
CA GLN A 23 7.26 -6.13 -10.30
C GLN A 23 6.20 -6.96 -9.56
N LYS A 24 6.43 -7.25 -8.27
CA LYS A 24 5.48 -7.99 -7.43
C LYS A 24 4.12 -7.30 -7.35
N PHE A 25 4.08 -5.99 -7.13
CA PHE A 25 2.83 -5.23 -7.04
C PHE A 25 2.21 -4.96 -8.41
N TYR A 26 3.04 -4.67 -9.43
CA TYR A 26 2.60 -4.51 -10.81
C TYR A 26 1.83 -5.74 -11.31
N ASN A 27 2.30 -6.95 -10.99
CA ASN A 27 1.61 -8.19 -11.34
C ASN A 27 0.20 -8.30 -10.73
N VAL A 28 -0.06 -7.62 -9.61
CA VAL A 28 -1.38 -7.60 -8.98
C VAL A 28 -2.24 -6.46 -9.53
N PHE A 29 -1.66 -5.31 -9.87
CA PHE A 29 -2.40 -4.19 -10.49
C PHE A 29 -2.75 -4.46 -11.96
N ARG A 30 -1.86 -5.09 -12.72
CA ARG A 30 -2.01 -5.36 -14.16
C ARG A 30 -3.35 -6.00 -14.55
N PRO A 31 -3.84 -7.09 -13.93
CA PRO A 31 -5.14 -7.68 -14.31
C PRO A 31 -6.35 -6.81 -13.95
N THR A 32 -6.17 -5.74 -13.17
CA THR A 32 -7.25 -4.89 -12.64
C THR A 32 -7.47 -3.61 -13.45
N VAL A 33 -6.60 -3.32 -14.43
CA VAL A 33 -6.72 -2.11 -15.25
C VAL A 33 -8.03 -2.01 -16.02
N THR A 34 -8.72 -3.14 -16.21
CA THR A 34 -9.98 -3.20 -16.96
C THR A 34 -11.21 -2.97 -16.08
N TRP A 35 -11.02 -2.70 -14.79
CA TRP A 35 -12.12 -2.39 -13.87
C TRP A 35 -12.76 -1.04 -14.17
N ASP A 36 -11.93 -0.01 -14.33
CA ASP A 36 -12.36 1.36 -14.59
C ASP A 36 -11.20 2.15 -15.23
N THR A 37 -11.52 3.02 -16.19
CA THR A 37 -10.50 3.81 -16.91
C THR A 37 -9.75 4.77 -15.99
N GLN A 38 -10.41 5.32 -14.98
CA GLN A 38 -9.78 6.21 -14.00
C GLN A 38 -8.84 5.43 -13.06
N TRP A 39 -9.18 4.18 -12.73
CA TRP A 39 -8.27 3.31 -12.00
C TRP A 39 -7.02 2.98 -12.82
N PHE A 40 -7.18 2.69 -14.10
CA PHE A 40 -6.07 2.52 -15.03
C PHE A 40 -5.15 3.76 -15.06
N ASP A 41 -5.71 4.95 -15.23
CA ASP A 41 -4.93 6.20 -15.22
C ASP A 41 -4.25 6.44 -13.87
N CYS A 42 -4.89 6.06 -12.77
CA CYS A 42 -4.32 6.17 -11.42
C CYS A 42 -3.10 5.24 -11.26
N ILE A 43 -3.17 4.00 -11.76
CA ILE A 43 -2.00 3.08 -11.79
C ILE A 43 -0.86 3.69 -12.60
N LYS A 44 -1.13 4.24 -13.80
CA LYS A 44 -0.10 4.88 -14.63
C LYS A 44 0.58 6.05 -13.91
N LEU A 45 -0.20 6.92 -13.26
CA LEU A 45 0.34 8.02 -12.46
C LEU A 45 1.15 7.53 -11.28
N TYR A 46 0.72 6.47 -10.59
CA TYR A 46 1.48 5.86 -9.51
C TYR A 46 2.84 5.34 -10.00
N LEU A 47 2.88 4.60 -11.11
CA LEU A 47 4.13 4.10 -11.68
C LEU A 47 5.06 5.25 -12.11
N LYS A 48 4.49 6.32 -12.70
CA LYS A 48 5.22 7.54 -13.03
C LYS A 48 5.78 8.26 -11.80
N PHE A 49 5.03 8.29 -10.71
CA PHE A 49 5.47 8.86 -9.44
C PHE A 49 6.66 8.09 -8.88
N GLU A 50 6.56 6.75 -8.77
CA GLU A 50 7.65 5.89 -8.30
C GLU A 50 8.88 5.96 -9.22
N HIS A 51 8.68 6.00 -10.53
CA HIS A 51 9.75 6.18 -11.51
C HIS A 51 10.53 7.47 -11.28
N LYS A 52 9.81 8.59 -11.06
CA LYS A 52 10.44 9.89 -10.77
C LYS A 52 11.20 9.89 -9.44
N LEU A 53 10.79 9.07 -8.48
CA LEU A 53 11.51 8.84 -7.22
C LEU A 53 12.70 7.87 -7.38
N GLY A 54 12.82 7.20 -8.53
CA GLY A 54 13.90 6.23 -8.79
C GLY A 54 13.63 4.85 -8.17
N TYR A 55 12.37 4.53 -7.88
CA TYR A 55 11.93 3.26 -7.28
C TYR A 55 12.63 2.90 -5.96
N GLU A 56 12.93 3.90 -5.13
CA GLU A 56 13.48 3.68 -3.80
C GLU A 56 12.47 2.91 -2.94
N GLU A 57 12.82 1.68 -2.54
CA GLU A 57 11.94 0.78 -1.77
C GLU A 57 11.48 1.40 -0.44
N SER A 58 12.29 2.30 0.13
CA SER A 58 11.98 3.04 1.35
C SER A 58 12.25 4.54 1.15
N CYS A 59 11.36 5.24 0.46
CA CYS A 59 11.35 6.69 0.41
C CYS A 59 10.15 7.24 1.19
N GLY A 60 10.44 7.83 2.36
CA GLY A 60 9.42 8.35 3.25
C GLY A 60 8.45 7.28 3.75
N LYS A 61 7.63 7.64 4.74
CA LYS A 61 6.55 6.78 5.22
C LYS A 61 5.29 7.60 5.33
N ILE A 62 4.17 7.01 4.93
CA ILE A 62 2.86 7.57 5.26
C ILE A 62 2.62 7.37 6.77
N PRO A 63 2.04 8.36 7.48
CA PRO A 63 1.74 8.24 8.90
C PRO A 63 0.97 6.96 9.26
N LEU A 64 1.27 6.44 10.46
CA LEU A 64 0.59 5.26 11.02
C LEU A 64 -0.77 5.59 11.65
N ALA A 65 -0.99 6.86 11.99
CA ALA A 65 -2.21 7.31 12.66
C ALA A 65 -3.43 7.04 11.78
N LEU A 66 -4.53 6.59 12.41
CA LEU A 66 -5.82 6.35 11.76
C LEU A 66 -5.79 5.35 10.59
N ARG A 67 -4.72 4.56 10.49
CA ARG A 67 -4.57 3.52 9.47
C ARG A 67 -5.65 2.43 9.65
N PRO A 68 -6.34 2.02 8.57
CA PRO A 68 -7.31 0.93 8.65
C PRO A 68 -6.66 -0.36 9.15
N PRO A 69 -7.32 -1.14 10.04
CA PRO A 69 -6.76 -2.33 10.64
C PRO A 69 -6.35 -3.42 9.62
N GLN A 70 -6.96 -3.41 8.44
CA GLN A 70 -6.66 -4.31 7.32
C GLN A 70 -5.22 -4.14 6.84
N ILE A 71 -4.66 -2.92 6.88
CA ILE A 71 -3.26 -2.70 6.52
C ILE A 71 -2.34 -3.34 7.57
N ALA A 72 -2.66 -3.20 8.86
CA ALA A 72 -1.90 -3.86 9.93
C ALA A 72 -1.98 -5.40 9.83
N ALA A 73 -3.16 -5.93 9.49
CA ALA A 73 -3.32 -7.36 9.23
C ALA A 73 -2.52 -7.82 8.00
N TRP A 74 -2.48 -7.02 6.93
CA TRP A 74 -1.67 -7.31 5.75
C TRP A 74 -0.16 -7.37 6.07
N PHE A 75 0.36 -6.46 6.89
CA PHE A 75 1.75 -6.52 7.36
C PHE A 75 2.07 -7.81 8.12
N LYS A 76 1.17 -8.28 8.98
CA LYS A 76 1.34 -9.57 9.68
C LYS A 76 1.41 -10.76 8.73
N ASN A 77 0.89 -10.61 7.52
CA ASN A 77 0.94 -11.61 6.45
C ASN A 77 2.14 -11.44 5.52
N ARG A 78 3.25 -10.87 6.03
CA ARG A 78 4.54 -10.74 5.33
C ARG A 78 4.46 -9.98 4.00
N TRP A 79 3.64 -8.92 3.95
CA TRP A 79 3.51 -8.06 2.78
C TRP A 79 3.14 -8.80 1.47
N ASN A 80 2.45 -9.94 1.56
CA ASN A 80 2.11 -10.73 0.38
C ASN A 80 1.12 -9.94 -0.53
N PRO A 81 1.54 -9.50 -1.73
CA PRO A 81 0.70 -8.68 -2.60
C PRO A 81 -0.45 -9.46 -3.24
N GLN A 82 -0.33 -10.78 -3.38
CA GLN A 82 -1.40 -11.64 -3.90
C GLN A 82 -2.53 -11.83 -2.89
N ARG A 83 -2.31 -11.49 -1.61
CA ARG A 83 -3.33 -11.60 -0.58
C ARG A 83 -4.21 -10.35 -0.58
N MET A 84 -5.36 -10.45 -1.24
CA MET A 84 -6.43 -9.45 -1.14
C MET A 84 -7.03 -9.45 0.27
N MET A 85 -7.03 -8.29 0.92
CA MET A 85 -7.75 -8.14 2.18
C MET A 85 -9.21 -7.91 1.88
N LYS A 86 -10.10 -8.65 2.56
CA LYS A 86 -11.53 -8.36 2.48
C LYS A 86 -11.80 -7.06 3.21
N VAL A 87 -12.26 -6.05 2.48
CA VAL A 87 -12.52 -4.71 3.03
C VAL A 87 -14.01 -4.41 3.09
N TRP A 88 -14.83 -5.16 2.32
CA TRP A 88 -16.27 -5.02 2.34
C TRP A 88 -16.98 -6.34 2.72
N THR A 89 -17.88 -6.23 3.70
CA THR A 89 -18.96 -7.18 3.98
C THR A 89 -20.20 -6.38 4.37
N PRO A 90 -21.42 -6.92 4.37
CA PRO A 90 -22.60 -6.20 4.85
C PRO A 90 -22.44 -5.64 6.27
N GLU A 91 -21.66 -6.31 7.12
CA GLU A 91 -21.39 -5.92 8.51
C GLU A 91 -20.26 -4.87 8.65
N ILE A 92 -19.38 -4.79 7.65
CA ILE A 92 -18.14 -3.97 7.67
C ILE A 92 -18.21 -2.78 6.71
N GLY A 93 -19.04 -2.87 5.66
CA GLY A 93 -19.00 -2.02 4.48
C GLY A 93 -19.20 -0.54 4.76
N SER A 94 -20.12 -0.20 5.67
CA SER A 94 -20.32 1.19 6.10
C SER A 94 -19.11 1.76 6.84
N ARG A 95 -18.39 0.93 7.61
CA ARG A 95 -17.22 1.36 8.38
C ARG A 95 -15.99 1.53 7.52
N TRP A 96 -15.78 0.66 6.51
CA TRP A 96 -14.59 0.75 5.65
C TRP A 96 -14.49 2.09 4.93
N HIS A 97 -15.59 2.55 4.32
CA HIS A 97 -15.63 3.86 3.66
C HIS A 97 -15.17 4.98 4.61
N GLU A 98 -15.76 5.03 5.81
CA GLU A 98 -15.48 6.08 6.79
C GLU A 98 -14.04 6.02 7.30
N GLU A 99 -13.55 4.81 7.60
CA GLU A 99 -12.18 4.57 8.04
C GLU A 99 -11.17 4.95 6.95
N TRP A 100 -11.43 4.58 5.70
CA TRP A 100 -10.55 4.89 4.58
C TRP A 100 -10.47 6.40 4.32
N TRP A 101 -11.61 7.10 4.25
CA TRP A 101 -11.61 8.56 4.05
C TRP A 101 -11.03 9.31 5.25
N THR A 102 -11.23 8.80 6.47
CA THR A 102 -10.60 9.35 7.67
C THR A 102 -9.09 9.20 7.62
N TYR A 103 -8.59 8.01 7.24
CA TYR A 103 -7.18 7.79 7.03
C TYR A 103 -6.63 8.70 5.94
N TRP A 104 -7.26 8.72 4.77
CA TRP A 104 -6.81 9.49 3.62
C TRP A 104 -6.74 10.99 3.91
N ARG A 105 -7.75 11.55 4.58
CA ARG A 105 -7.75 12.94 5.07
C ARG A 105 -6.59 13.24 6.01
N SER A 106 -6.24 12.31 6.91
CA SER A 106 -5.16 12.51 7.89
C SER A 106 -3.77 12.60 7.26
N ILE A 107 -3.62 12.11 6.02
CA ILE A 107 -2.36 12.13 5.27
C ILE A 107 -2.20 13.42 4.46
N GLN A 108 -3.31 14.07 4.11
CA GLN A 108 -3.29 15.22 3.21
C GLN A 108 -2.56 16.43 3.81
N PRO A 109 -1.86 17.23 2.99
CA PRO A 109 -1.27 18.48 3.43
C PRO A 109 -2.32 19.47 3.97
N GLN A 110 -1.87 20.34 4.87
CA GLN A 110 -2.69 21.42 5.41
C GLN A 110 -3.19 22.30 4.26
N GLY A 111 -4.51 22.56 4.22
CA GLY A 111 -5.16 23.31 3.14
C GLY A 111 -6.05 22.44 2.24
N ARG A 112 -5.79 21.12 2.11
CA ARG A 112 -6.72 20.19 1.44
C ARG A 112 -7.93 19.85 2.29
N VAL A 113 -7.79 19.80 3.61
CA VAL A 113 -8.86 19.39 4.51
C VAL A 113 -9.59 20.61 5.04
N GLN A 114 -10.84 20.82 4.60
CA GLN A 114 -11.71 21.91 5.05
C GLN A 114 -13.05 21.34 5.52
N LYS A 115 -13.44 21.60 6.78
CA LYS A 115 -14.70 21.10 7.37
C LYS A 115 -14.89 19.59 7.13
N ASN A 116 -13.82 18.81 7.32
CA ASN A 116 -13.79 17.36 7.07
C ASN A 116 -14.00 16.93 5.60
N LYS A 117 -13.89 17.85 4.63
CA LYS A 117 -13.96 17.54 3.20
C LYS A 117 -12.61 17.80 2.52
N LEU A 118 -12.32 17.05 1.47
CA LEU A 118 -11.15 17.29 0.64
C LEU A 118 -11.49 18.30 -0.46
N VAL A 119 -10.82 19.45 -0.44
CA VAL A 119 -10.93 20.49 -1.46
C VAL A 119 -9.72 20.45 -2.39
N ARG A 120 -9.84 20.93 -3.62
CA ARG A 120 -8.74 20.95 -4.62
C ARG A 120 -8.25 22.38 -4.81
N PRO A 121 -7.38 22.90 -3.92
CA PRO A 121 -6.90 24.28 -4.02
C PRO A 121 -5.95 24.44 -5.21
N GLU A 122 -5.95 25.61 -5.84
CA GLU A 122 -5.08 25.93 -6.98
C GLU A 122 -3.59 25.94 -6.60
N SER A 123 -3.27 26.39 -5.38
CA SER A 123 -1.93 26.43 -4.84
C SER A 123 -1.88 25.69 -3.51
N LEU A 124 -0.95 24.74 -3.41
CA LEU A 124 -0.77 23.93 -2.21
C LEU A 124 0.67 23.47 -2.05
N ASP A 125 1.14 23.47 -0.80
CA ASP A 125 2.41 22.83 -0.49
C ASP A 125 2.27 21.31 -0.38
N TRP A 126 2.68 20.61 -1.43
CA TRP A 126 2.73 19.15 -1.48
C TRP A 126 3.95 18.52 -0.78
N ASN A 127 4.83 19.31 -0.15
CA ASN A 127 6.09 18.83 0.43
C ASN A 127 5.94 17.64 1.39
N SER A 128 4.82 17.54 2.12
CA SER A 128 4.57 16.41 3.03
C SER A 128 4.36 15.07 2.32
N LEU A 129 4.08 15.07 1.01
CA LEU A 129 3.78 13.87 0.21
C LEU A 129 4.76 13.60 -0.94
N ARG A 130 5.57 14.60 -1.34
CA ARG A 130 6.52 14.51 -2.47
C ARG A 130 7.58 13.43 -2.36
N ASP A 131 7.83 12.91 -1.16
CA ASP A 131 8.87 11.92 -0.86
C ASP A 131 8.31 10.60 -0.33
N LYS A 132 7.02 10.30 -0.56
CA LYS A 132 6.30 9.14 0.01
C LYS A 132 6.12 7.98 -0.98
N GLY A 133 7.18 7.52 -1.62
CA GLY A 133 7.12 6.33 -2.47
C GLY A 133 7.49 5.04 -1.71
N GLY A 134 7.83 4.00 -2.46
CA GLY A 134 8.26 2.74 -1.86
C GLY A 134 7.15 1.96 -1.14
N VAL A 135 7.53 0.93 -0.41
CA VAL A 135 6.58 -0.06 0.14
C VAL A 135 5.75 0.45 1.32
N ASP A 136 6.24 1.48 2.01
CA ASP A 136 5.56 2.14 3.14
C ASP A 136 4.90 3.48 2.72
N GLY A 137 4.95 3.81 1.43
CA GLY A 137 4.46 5.05 0.84
C GLY A 137 3.09 4.92 0.18
N PHE A 138 2.94 5.59 -0.97
CA PHE A 138 1.72 5.56 -1.80
C PHE A 138 1.30 4.16 -2.22
N LEU A 139 2.21 3.19 -2.27
CA LEU A 139 1.86 1.80 -2.50
C LEU A 139 0.77 1.31 -1.54
N LEU A 140 0.82 1.68 -0.26
CA LEU A 140 -0.20 1.27 0.72
C LEU A 140 -1.57 1.82 0.36
N ILE A 141 -1.63 3.04 -0.17
CA ILE A 141 -2.88 3.66 -0.62
C ILE A 141 -3.40 2.93 -1.86
N MET A 142 -2.53 2.66 -2.83
CA MET A 142 -2.88 1.88 -4.02
C MET A 142 -3.38 0.48 -3.67
N LEU A 143 -2.76 -0.21 -2.71
CA LEU A 143 -3.21 -1.52 -2.23
C LEU A 143 -4.60 -1.47 -1.58
N THR A 144 -4.88 -0.45 -0.76
CA THR A 144 -6.21 -0.31 -0.15
C THR A 144 -7.30 -0.05 -1.19
N LEU A 145 -6.99 0.73 -2.25
CA LEU A 145 -7.89 0.94 -3.38
C LEU A 145 -8.06 -0.33 -4.22
N LEU A 146 -6.99 -1.10 -4.40
CA LEU A 146 -7.05 -2.41 -5.07
C LEU A 146 -7.97 -3.38 -4.31
N TRP A 147 -7.86 -3.47 -2.98
CA TRP A 147 -8.72 -4.33 -2.17
C TRP A 147 -10.19 -3.92 -2.27
N TRP A 148 -10.45 -2.61 -2.19
CA TRP A 148 -11.81 -2.06 -2.31
C TRP A 148 -12.37 -2.23 -3.72
N GLY A 149 -11.54 -2.02 -4.74
CA GLY A 149 -11.86 -2.27 -6.14
C GLY A 149 -12.17 -3.73 -6.39
N HIS A 150 -11.36 -4.64 -5.82
CA HIS A 150 -11.58 -6.08 -5.94
C HIS A 150 -12.95 -6.47 -5.42
N ASP A 151 -13.29 -6.06 -4.20
CA ASP A 151 -14.59 -6.39 -3.61
C ASP A 151 -15.72 -5.79 -4.46
N THR A 152 -15.63 -4.52 -4.85
CA THR A 152 -16.67 -3.83 -5.65
C THR A 152 -16.86 -4.38 -7.06
N HIS A 153 -15.83 -4.96 -7.68
CA HIS A 153 -15.92 -5.56 -9.02
C HIS A 153 -16.15 -7.07 -8.98
N SER A 154 -16.04 -7.71 -7.81
CA SER A 154 -16.28 -9.13 -7.64
C SER A 154 -17.75 -9.43 -7.34
N GLY A 155 -18.36 -10.27 -8.18
CA GLY A 155 -19.69 -10.83 -7.91
C GLY A 155 -20.82 -9.79 -7.97
N LYS A 156 -21.82 -9.97 -7.10
CA LYS A 156 -23.06 -9.16 -7.08
C LYS A 156 -22.93 -7.85 -6.31
N LEU A 157 -21.78 -7.60 -5.67
CA LEU A 157 -21.63 -6.47 -4.76
C LEU A 157 -21.89 -5.12 -5.45
N ARG A 158 -21.43 -4.99 -6.70
CA ARG A 158 -21.68 -3.81 -7.51
C ARG A 158 -23.17 -3.51 -7.67
N ASP A 159 -23.97 -4.54 -7.92
CA ASP A 159 -25.40 -4.43 -8.20
C ASP A 159 -26.20 -4.21 -6.90
N GLU A 160 -25.79 -4.87 -5.82
CA GLU A 160 -26.44 -4.78 -4.51
C GLU A 160 -26.11 -3.45 -3.78
N HIS A 161 -24.91 -2.90 -4.01
CA HIS A 161 -24.40 -1.72 -3.32
C HIS A 161 -23.71 -0.73 -4.28
N PRO A 162 -24.44 -0.13 -5.23
CA PRO A 162 -23.85 0.76 -6.24
C PRO A 162 -23.16 1.99 -5.65
N ALA A 163 -23.61 2.47 -4.49
CA ALA A 163 -22.96 3.57 -3.77
C ALA A 163 -21.52 3.25 -3.35
N ASN A 164 -21.23 1.99 -3.00
CA ASN A 164 -19.89 1.56 -2.61
C ASN A 164 -18.91 1.59 -3.79
N PHE A 165 -19.38 1.26 -5.00
CA PHE A 165 -18.59 1.40 -6.23
C PHE A 165 -18.32 2.88 -6.55
N GLU A 166 -19.32 3.75 -6.43
CA GLU A 166 -19.13 5.19 -6.66
C GLU A 166 -18.16 5.82 -5.65
N ASP A 167 -18.25 5.44 -4.38
CA ASP A 167 -17.31 5.88 -3.35
C ASP A 167 -15.88 5.44 -3.63
N TRP A 168 -15.70 4.20 -4.10
CA TRP A 168 -14.40 3.72 -4.55
C TRP A 168 -13.88 4.57 -5.72
N ARG A 169 -14.71 4.89 -6.73
CA ARG A 169 -14.31 5.76 -7.84
C ARG A 169 -13.93 7.17 -7.36
N LEU A 170 -14.67 7.75 -6.42
CA LEU A 170 -14.32 9.04 -5.81
C LEU A 170 -12.97 8.99 -5.09
N ALA A 171 -12.68 7.88 -4.40
CA ALA A 171 -11.39 7.66 -3.76
C ALA A 171 -10.25 7.54 -4.77
N VAL A 172 -10.44 6.76 -5.85
CA VAL A 172 -9.50 6.64 -6.98
C VAL A 172 -9.25 8.01 -7.63
N ALA A 173 -10.32 8.77 -7.88
CA ALA A 173 -10.26 10.11 -8.48
C ALA A 173 -9.45 11.09 -7.64
N ASP A 174 -9.59 11.05 -6.31
CA ASP A 174 -8.85 11.95 -5.44
C ASP A 174 -7.38 11.54 -5.29
N VAL A 175 -7.07 10.23 -5.25
CA VAL A 175 -5.67 9.75 -5.27
C VAL A 175 -5.00 10.10 -6.60
N TRP A 176 -5.69 9.93 -7.72
CA TRP A 176 -5.23 10.37 -9.04
C TRP A 176 -4.87 11.86 -9.03
N TYR A 177 -5.77 12.71 -8.52
CA TYR A 177 -5.55 14.16 -8.43
C TYR A 177 -4.32 14.50 -7.58
N VAL A 178 -4.13 13.81 -6.45
CA VAL A 178 -2.98 14.03 -5.57
C VAL A 178 -1.68 13.64 -6.25
N LEU A 179 -1.62 12.47 -6.89
CA LEU A 179 -0.43 12.02 -7.62
C LEU A 179 -0.08 12.95 -8.77
N ASP A 180 -1.07 13.36 -9.58
CA ASP A 180 -0.87 14.30 -10.68
C ASP A 180 -0.33 15.65 -10.17
N SER A 181 -0.95 16.17 -9.11
CA SER A 181 -0.53 17.43 -8.48
C SER A 181 0.91 17.34 -7.95
N ILE A 182 1.28 16.25 -7.28
CA ILE A 182 2.65 16.04 -6.78
C ILE A 182 3.65 15.99 -7.94
N ILE A 183 3.32 15.27 -9.01
CA ILE A 183 4.17 15.15 -10.19
C ILE A 183 4.36 16.51 -10.88
N ALA A 184 3.27 17.28 -11.05
CA ALA A 184 3.29 18.60 -11.67
C ALA A 184 4.14 19.61 -10.88
N HIS A 185 4.11 19.54 -9.55
CA HIS A 185 4.91 20.41 -8.68
C HIS A 185 6.34 19.92 -8.44
N GLY A 186 6.68 18.71 -8.92
CA GLY A 186 7.99 18.08 -8.79
C GLY A 186 8.09 17.18 -7.55
N VAL A 187 8.52 15.93 -7.78
CA VAL A 187 8.82 14.96 -6.71
C VAL A 187 10.13 15.32 -6.02
N LYS A 188 10.27 14.91 -4.75
CA LYS A 188 11.47 15.11 -3.96
C LYS A 188 12.16 13.76 -3.75
N LYS A 189 13.23 13.51 -4.51
CA LYS A 189 14.07 12.33 -4.27
C LYS A 189 14.62 12.38 -2.85
N SER A 190 14.52 11.27 -2.12
CA SER A 190 15.13 11.21 -0.80
C SER A 190 16.66 11.31 -0.98
N LYS A 191 17.36 12.00 -0.08
CA LYS A 191 18.84 11.99 -0.07
C LYS A 191 19.34 10.70 0.58
N GLY A 192 18.77 9.56 0.20
CA GLY A 192 19.03 8.27 0.83
C GLY A 192 20.52 7.99 0.91
N LYS A 193 21.07 7.93 2.14
CA LYS A 193 22.37 7.32 2.39
C LYS A 193 22.19 5.83 2.09
N VAL A 194 22.59 5.41 0.90
CA VAL A 194 22.59 4.00 0.49
C VAL A 194 23.46 3.22 1.47
N LYS A 195 22.86 2.66 2.53
CA LYS A 195 23.47 1.54 3.25
C LYS A 195 23.18 0.30 2.42
N ARG A 196 24.00 0.05 1.40
CA ARG A 196 24.12 -1.28 0.79
C ARG A 196 24.49 -2.24 1.91
N LYS A 197 23.51 -2.95 2.43
CA LYS A 197 23.76 -4.08 3.32
C LYS A 197 22.86 -5.24 2.91
N TYR A 198 23.07 -5.75 1.71
CA TYR A 198 22.71 -7.11 1.31
C TYR A 198 23.58 -7.47 0.10
N ILE A 199 24.62 -8.27 0.36
CA ILE A 199 25.03 -9.51 -0.34
C ILE A 199 26.19 -10.04 0.50
N GLU A 200 25.88 -11.02 1.35
CA GLU A 200 26.79 -12.08 1.82
C GLU A 200 25.87 -13.11 2.48
N ILE A 201 25.18 -13.87 1.63
CA ILE A 201 24.86 -15.26 1.97
C ILE A 201 25.88 -16.05 1.16
N GLU A 202 27.12 -16.07 1.65
CA GLU A 202 28.08 -17.07 1.24
C GLU A 202 27.67 -18.41 1.82
N ALA A 203 27.92 -19.44 1.02
CA ALA A 203 27.63 -20.83 1.27
C ALA A 203 28.19 -21.29 2.63
N ALA A 204 27.31 -21.85 3.44
CA ALA A 204 27.68 -22.85 4.43
C ALA A 204 27.02 -24.17 4.01
N GLU A 205 27.51 -24.73 2.91
CA GLU A 205 27.47 -26.17 2.70
C GLU A 205 28.60 -26.79 3.53
N ASP A 206 28.25 -27.90 4.18
CA ASP A 206 29.12 -28.96 4.69
C ASP A 206 30.12 -28.65 5.82
N ASN A 207 29.64 -28.86 7.05
CA ASN A 207 30.45 -29.61 8.02
C ASN A 207 29.59 -30.50 8.93
N VAL A 208 29.38 -31.74 8.48
CA VAL A 208 28.88 -32.84 9.31
C VAL A 208 30.00 -33.24 10.26
N GLY A 209 29.89 -32.80 11.52
CA GLY A 209 30.81 -33.17 12.60
C GLY A 209 30.05 -33.45 13.88
N SER A 210 29.82 -34.74 14.13
CA SER A 210 29.27 -35.33 15.35
C SER A 210 29.90 -34.81 16.64
N ALA A 211 29.08 -34.51 17.67
CA ALA A 211 29.14 -35.10 19.02
C ALA A 211 28.20 -34.39 20.03
N PRO A 212 27.81 -35.06 21.14
CA PRO A 212 26.56 -34.78 21.84
C PRO A 212 26.74 -34.05 23.18
N GLY A 213 25.65 -33.43 23.64
CA GLY A 213 25.32 -33.34 25.06
C GLY A 213 25.32 -31.92 25.65
N ARG A 214 24.15 -31.47 26.11
CA ARG A 214 23.82 -31.45 27.54
C ARG A 214 22.44 -30.84 27.79
N SER A 215 21.63 -31.66 28.43
CA SER A 215 20.54 -31.32 29.32
C SER A 215 20.84 -30.08 30.18
N THR A 216 19.89 -29.14 30.26
CA THR A 216 19.38 -28.68 31.57
C THR A 216 18.05 -27.94 31.44
N ARG A 217 17.02 -28.71 31.76
CA ARG A 217 15.74 -28.32 32.34
C ARG A 217 15.94 -27.25 33.43
N ARG A 218 15.30 -26.08 33.33
CA ARG A 218 15.01 -25.26 34.52
C ARG A 218 13.59 -24.68 34.48
N ARG A 219 12.73 -25.47 35.13
CA ARG A 219 11.40 -25.11 35.64
C ARG A 219 11.59 -24.04 36.72
N ARG A 220 10.88 -22.91 36.64
CA ARG A 220 10.64 -22.03 37.79
C ARG A 220 9.17 -21.66 37.83
N SER A 221 8.44 -22.44 38.61
CA SER A 221 7.21 -22.03 39.29
C SER A 221 7.57 -21.00 40.36
N ALA A 222 6.83 -19.89 40.41
CA ALA A 222 6.77 -19.02 41.57
C ALA A 222 5.30 -18.94 41.99
N GLN A 223 5.05 -19.58 43.12
CA GLN A 223 3.84 -19.56 43.90
C GLN A 223 4.13 -18.56 45.04
N GLY A 224 3.35 -17.49 45.14
CA GLY A 224 3.50 -16.45 46.14
C GLY A 224 2.13 -16.01 46.62
N SER A 225 1.80 -16.43 47.83
CA SER A 225 0.52 -16.27 48.52
C SER A 225 0.37 -14.92 49.24
N ARG A 226 -0.89 -14.63 49.58
CA ARG A 226 -1.41 -13.88 50.75
C ARG A 226 -1.41 -12.34 50.71
N GLY A 227 -2.60 -11.80 50.99
CA GLY A 227 -2.76 -10.53 51.70
C GLY A 227 -4.17 -9.92 51.66
N GLN A 228 -5.00 -10.28 52.66
CA GLN A 228 -6.01 -9.45 53.34
C GLN A 228 -7.27 -8.97 52.58
N GLU A 229 -8.45 -9.48 52.97
CA GLU A 229 -9.39 -8.83 53.91
C GLU A 229 -10.17 -9.90 54.69
#